data_AF-A0A2D9H6Q4-F1
#
_entry.id   AF-A0A2D9H6Q4-F1
#
_cell.length_a   1.000
_cell.length_b   1.000
_cell.length_c   1.000
_cell.angle_alpha   90.00
_cell.angle_beta   90.00
_cell.angle_gamma   90.00
#
_symmetry.space_group_name_H-M   'P 1'
#
loop_
_entity.id
_entity.type
_entity.pdbx_description
1 polymer ?
#
loop_
_entity_poly.entity_id
_entity_poly.type
_entity_poly.pdbx_seq_one_letter_code
_entity_poly.pdbx_strand_id
1 'polypeptide(L)' 'ADHLSVLLEHAPDLRLHSVLADAGTLRRAGAEAAWHLEEVTSAVGARLVLADVAAADGSPRHDPRLLADAYESVMAGA' A
#
# COMPACT_ATOMS: atom_id res chain seq x y z
N ALA A 1 -1.98 1.88 -8.26
CA ALA A 1 -1.86 0.59 -8.94
C ALA A 1 -0.56 0.52 -9.75
N ASP A 2 -0.22 1.55 -10.53
CA ASP A 2 0.89 1.57 -11.48
C ASP A 2 2.23 1.04 -10.95
N HIS A 3 2.64 1.48 -9.74
CA HIS A 3 3.87 1.01 -9.10
C HIS A 3 3.89 -0.52 -8.90
N LEU A 4 2.76 -1.10 -8.48
CA LEU A 4 2.63 -2.54 -8.30
C LEU A 4 2.66 -3.26 -9.65
N SER A 5 1.96 -2.73 -10.66
CA SER A 5 1.96 -3.29 -12.01
C SER A 5 3.37 -3.36 -12.60
N VAL A 6 4.16 -2.30 -12.44
CA VAL A 6 5.56 -2.25 -12.90
C VAL A 6 6.41 -3.30 -12.17
N LEU A 7 6.26 -3.46 -10.86
CA LEU A 7 7.01 -4.49 -10.10
C LEU A 7 6.71 -5.90 -10.63
N LEU A 8 5.45 -6.20 -10.92
CA LEU A 8 5.01 -7.51 -11.41
C LEU A 8 5.48 -7.78 -12.85
N GLU A 9 5.53 -6.74 -13.69
CA GLU A 9 6.09 -6.85 -15.05
C GLU A 9 7.58 -7.21 -15.03
N HIS A 10 8.33 -6.62 -14.10
CA HIS A 10 9.78 -6.82 -14.02
C HIS A 10 10.19 -8.06 -13.21
N ALA A 11 9.33 -8.52 -12.31
CA ALA A 11 9.56 -9.68 -11.45
C ALA A 11 8.29 -10.53 -11.34
N PRO A 12 7.93 -11.28 -12.40
CA PRO A 12 6.68 -12.05 -12.43
C PRO A 12 6.61 -13.15 -11.37
N ASP A 13 7.76 -13.63 -10.91
CA ASP A 13 7.85 -14.65 -9.85
C ASP A 13 7.87 -14.04 -8.43
N LEU A 14 7.78 -12.70 -8.29
CA LEU A 14 7.77 -12.02 -7.00
C LEU A 14 6.50 -12.38 -6.23
N ARG A 15 6.69 -13.02 -5.07
CA ARG A 15 5.58 -13.35 -4.16
C ARG A 15 5.33 -12.21 -3.20
N LEU A 16 4.22 -11.51 -3.39
CA LEU A 16 3.77 -10.45 -2.50
C LEU A 16 2.74 -11.00 -1.51
N HIS A 17 2.92 -10.68 -0.23
CA HIS A 17 1.95 -11.03 0.81
C HIS A 17 1.01 -9.87 1.12
N SER A 18 1.57 -8.66 1.24
CA SER A 18 0.83 -7.45 1.59
C SER A 18 1.33 -6.27 0.77
N VAL A 19 0.42 -5.35 0.47
CA VAL A 19 0.70 -4.04 -0.09
C VAL A 19 0.20 -3.01 0.92
N LEU A 20 1.12 -2.24 1.52
CA LEU A 20 0.78 -1.16 2.44
C LEU A 20 0.66 0.15 1.65
N ALA A 21 -0.47 0.84 1.81
CA ALA A 21 -0.69 2.14 1.18
C ALA A 21 -1.22 3.18 2.19
N ASP A 22 -0.81 4.43 1.99
CA ASP A 22 -1.27 5.56 2.80
C ASP A 22 -2.75 5.87 2.54
N ALA A 23 -3.58 5.74 3.58
CA ALA A 23 -5.02 5.91 3.48
C ALA A 23 -5.42 7.34 3.07
N GLY A 24 -4.70 8.35 3.57
CA GLY A 24 -4.91 9.75 3.21
C GLY A 24 -4.67 10.01 1.72
N THR A 25 -3.59 9.45 1.17
CA THR A 25 -3.24 9.56 -0.24
C THR A 25 -4.27 8.88 -1.14
N LEU A 26 -4.70 7.67 -0.78
CA LEU A 26 -5.70 6.95 -1.57
C LEU A 26 -7.05 7.67 -1.58
N ARG A 27 -7.45 8.24 -0.44
CA ARG A 27 -8.67 9.05 -0.32
C ARG A 27 -8.64 10.28 -1.23
N ARG A 28 -7.47 10.94 -1.36
CA ARG A 28 -7.28 12.07 -2.28
C ARG A 28 -7.29 11.66 -3.75
N ALA A 29 -6.77 10.47 -4.06
CA ALA A 29 -6.77 9.92 -5.41
C ALA A 29 -8.18 9.50 -5.89
N GLY A 30 -9.08 9.20 -4.96
CA GLY A 30 -10.49 8.91 -5.24
C GLY A 30 -10.83 7.42 -5.26
N ALA A 31 -12.13 7.14 -5.35
CA ALA A 31 -12.68 5.78 -5.22
C ALA A 31 -12.23 4.84 -6.34
N GLU A 32 -12.07 5.34 -7.56
CA GLU A 32 -11.60 4.54 -8.71
C GLU A 32 -10.15 4.08 -8.50
N ALA A 33 -9.27 4.98 -8.06
CA ALA A 33 -7.88 4.64 -7.74
C ALA A 33 -7.76 3.64 -6.59
N ALA A 34 -8.64 3.77 -5.58
CA ALA A 34 -8.74 2.82 -4.48
C ALA A 34 -9.16 1.43 -4.95
N TRP A 35 -10.23 1.37 -5.77
CA TRP A 35 -10.74 0.13 -6.33
C TRP A 35 -9.71 -0.57 -7.23
N HIS A 36 -9.04 0.18 -8.10
CA HIS A 36 -8.01 -0.39 -8.99
C HIS A 36 -6.80 -0.90 -8.19
N LEU A 37 -6.38 -0.22 -7.12
CA LEU A 37 -5.31 -0.73 -6.26
C LEU A 37 -5.70 -2.04 -5.55
N GLU A 38 -6.92 -2.13 -5.04
CA GLU A 38 -7.47 -3.36 -4.45
C GLU A 38 -7.50 -4.51 -5.46
N GLU A 39 -7.99 -4.24 -6.68
CA GLU A 39 -8.08 -5.24 -7.75
C GLU A 39 -6.71 -5.83 -8.08
N VAL A 40 -5.71 -4.99 -8.38
CA VAL A 40 -4.35 -5.48 -8.73
C VAL A 40 -3.70 -6.22 -7.56
N THR A 41 -3.90 -5.74 -6.33
CA THR A 41 -3.34 -6.37 -5.13
C THR A 41 -3.95 -7.76 -4.91
N SER A 42 -5.28 -7.87 -5.01
CA SER A 42 -5.99 -9.15 -4.86
C SER A 42 -5.69 -10.13 -5.99
N ALA A 43 -5.50 -9.65 -7.22
CA ALA A 43 -5.18 -10.47 -8.39
C ALA A 43 -3.85 -11.24 -8.24
N VAL A 44 -2.91 -10.71 -7.45
CA VAL A 44 -1.64 -11.37 -7.14
C VAL A 44 -1.64 -12.13 -5.82
N GLY A 45 -2.82 -12.30 -5.19
CA GLY A 45 -2.97 -13.02 -3.94
C GLY A 45 -2.41 -12.28 -2.71
N ALA A 46 -2.12 -10.99 -2.84
CA ALA A 46 -1.70 -10.14 -1.74
C ALA A 46 -2.91 -9.46 -1.08
N ARG A 47 -2.71 -8.91 0.12
CA ARG A 47 -3.71 -8.11 0.82
C ARG A 47 -3.36 -6.63 0.79
N LEU A 48 -4.33 -5.77 0.50
CA LEU A 48 -4.17 -4.33 0.65
C LEU A 48 -4.36 -3.94 2.11
N VAL A 49 -3.34 -3.30 2.69
CA VAL A 49 -3.39 -2.75 4.04
C VAL A 49 -3.36 -1.24 3.93
N LEU A 50 -4.37 -0.59 4.50
CA LEU A 50 -4.46 0.86 4.56
C LEU A 50 -4.13 1.34 5.96
N ALA A 51 -3.16 2.24 6.06
CA ALA A 51 -2.81 2.92 7.30
C ALA A 51 -2.48 4.38 7.02
N ASP A 52 -2.65 5.24 8.03
CA ASP A 52 -2.12 6.60 7.95
C ASP A 52 -0.62 6.53 8.23
N VAL A 53 0.21 6.78 7.21
CA VAL A 53 1.68 6.71 7.33
C VAL A 53 2.35 8.01 6.93
N ALA A 54 1.61 8.97 6.37
CA ALA A 54 2.14 10.28 5.99
C ALA A 54 2.61 11.11 7.20
N ALA A 55 3.71 11.84 7.03
CA ALA A 55 4.16 12.84 7.99
C ALA A 55 3.16 13.99 8.13
N ALA A 56 2.93 14.44 9.37
CA ALA A 56 1.98 15.52 9.65
C ALA A 56 2.45 16.92 9.18
N ASP A 57 3.72 17.05 8.80
CA ASP A 57 4.33 18.30 8.34
C ASP A 57 3.97 18.66 6.87
N GLY A 58 3.15 17.82 6.21
CA GLY A 58 2.74 18.01 4.82
C GLY A 58 3.81 17.67 3.79
N SER A 59 4.98 17.18 4.22
CA SER A 59 6.01 16.69 3.31
C SER A 59 5.59 15.36 2.67
N PRO A 60 6.07 15.03 1.45
CA PRO A 60 5.82 13.74 0.81
C PRO A 60 6.73 12.66 1.42
N ARG A 61 6.68 12.50 2.74
CA ARG A 61 7.47 11.55 3.52
C ARG A 61 6.55 10.76 4.43
N HIS A 62 6.96 9.53 4.73
CA HIS A 62 6.32 8.76 5.78
C HIS A 62 6.81 9.22 7.16
N ASP A 63 5.92 9.23 8.14
CA ASP A 63 6.29 9.31 9.54
C ASP A 63 6.91 7.96 9.97
N PRO A 64 8.15 7.92 10.47
CA PRO A 64 8.80 6.67 10.83
C PRO A 64 8.08 5.86 11.91
N ARG A 65 7.36 6.51 12.83
CA ARG A 65 6.64 5.84 13.91
C ARG A 65 5.36 5.22 13.37
N LEU A 66 4.57 5.99 12.62
CA LEU A 66 3.35 5.46 12.01
C LEU A 66 3.64 4.32 11.03
N LEU A 67 4.74 4.44 10.28
CA LEU A 67 5.18 3.37 9.38
C LEU A 67 5.59 2.10 10.15
N ALA A 68 6.28 2.25 11.29
CA ALA A 68 6.64 1.12 12.14
C ALA A 68 5.40 0.40 12.70
N ASP A 69 4.41 1.15 13.19
CA ASP A 69 3.15 0.60 13.69
C ASP A 69 2.39 -0.14 12.58
N ALA A 70 2.38 0.41 11.35
CA ALA A 70 1.78 -0.24 10.19
C ALA A 70 2.51 -1.55 9.83
N TYR A 71 3.83 -1.59 9.93
CA TYR A 71 4.60 -2.83 9.73
C TYR A 71 4.32 -3.88 10.80
N GLU A 72 4.18 -3.48 12.07
CA GLU A 72 3.80 -4.42 13.12
C GLU A 72 2.45 -5.08 12.80
N SER A 73 1.47 -4.28 12.39
CA SER A 73 0.16 -4.77 11.95
C SER A 73 0.25 -5.75 10.77
N VAL A 74 1.01 -5.41 9.71
CA VAL A 74 1.24 -6.28 8.55
C VAL A 74 1.86 -7.61 8.96
N MET A 75 2.90 -7.57 9.81
CA MET A 75 3.62 -8.78 10.25
C MET A 75 2.79 -9.63 11.23
N ALA A 76 1.89 -9.01 11.99
CA ALA A 76 0.91 -9.69 12.84
C ALA A 76 -0.24 -10.35 12.05
N GLY A 77 -0.31 -10.12 10.73
CA GLY A 77 -1.28 -10.76 9.85
C GLY A 77 -2.54 -9.95 9.58
N ALA A 78 -2.50 -8.62 9.76
CA ALA A 78 -3.56 -7.71 9.33
C ALA A 78 -3.81 -7.76 7.81
#